data_AF-A0A5C6K1L0-F1
#
_entry.id   AF-A0A5C6K1L0-F1
#
_cell.length_a   1.000
_cell.length_b   1.000
_cell.length_c   1.000
_cell.angle_alpha   90.00
_cell.angle_beta   90.00
_cell.angle_gamma   90.00
#
_symmetry.space_group_name_H-M   'P 1'
#
loop_
_entity.id
_entity.type
_entity.pdbx_description
1 polymer ?
#
loop_
_entity_poly.entity_id
_entity_poly.type
_entity_poly.pdbx_seq_one_letter_code
_entity_poly.pdbx_strand_id
1 'polypeptide(L)' 'METMLGLRFFRLLSEYSQKEFAVHDLTAALRELASHLANVAIDEQDYAVLLRYFSFGLNRLKSYRVQFEQGEKCLVIAY' A
#
# COMPACT_ATOMS: atom_id res chain seq x y z
N MET A 1 6.81 12.79 -2.34
CA MET A 1 7.03 11.65 -1.43
C MET A 1 8.26 12.02 -0.62
N GLU A 2 8.06 12.58 0.58
CA GLU A 2 9.19 12.80 1.48
C GLU A 2 9.79 11.43 1.80
N THR A 3 11.08 11.29 1.54
CA THR A 3 11.78 10.04 1.79
C THR A 3 11.94 9.90 3.30
N MET A 4 11.65 8.71 3.83
CA MET A 4 11.76 8.35 5.26
C MET A 4 13.09 8.78 5.91
N LEU A 5 14.16 8.92 5.11
CA LEU A 5 15.47 9.43 5.49
C LEU A 5 15.51 10.92 5.90
N GLY A 6 14.50 11.72 5.56
CA GLY A 6 14.40 13.14 5.92
C GLY A 6 13.94 13.39 7.36
N LEU A 7 13.40 12.36 8.03
CA LEU A 7 12.86 12.47 9.38
C LEU A 7 13.94 12.84 10.41
N ARG A 8 13.55 13.67 11.38
CA ARG A 8 14.44 14.13 12.46
C ARG A 8 15.12 12.96 13.18
N PHE A 9 14.44 11.83 13.33
CA PHE A 9 14.97 10.65 13.99
C PHE A 9 16.28 10.14 13.35
N PHE A 10 16.33 9.99 12.03
CA PHE A 10 17.53 9.49 11.34
C PHE A 10 18.66 10.51 11.36
N ARG A 11 18.34 11.80 11.32
CA ARG A 11 19.32 12.88 11.49
C ARG A 11 19.94 12.85 12.89
N LEU A 12 19.12 12.70 13.92
CA LEU A 12 19.56 12.60 15.31
C LEU A 12 20.45 11.38 15.56
N LEU A 13 20.11 10.22 14.99
CA LEU A 13 20.96 9.04 15.05
C LEU A 13 22.31 9.25 14.38
N SER A 14 22.36 10.00 13.26
CA SER A 14 23.61 10.35 12.60
C SER A 14 24.46 11.32 13.43
N GLU A 15 23.84 12.20 14.22
CA GLU A 15 24.51 13.20 15.06
C GLU A 15 24.90 12.66 16.45
N TYR A 16 24.34 11.52 16.87
CA TYR A 16 24.53 10.91 18.19
C TYR A 16 26.00 10.63 18.54
N SER A 17 26.86 10.42 17.55
CA SER A 17 28.31 10.21 17.76
C SER A 17 29.03 11.45 18.31
N GLN A 18 28.49 12.66 18.10
CA GLN A 18 29.22 13.91 18.36
C GLN A 18 28.68 14.75 19.53
N LYS A 19 27.50 14.45 20.10
CA LYS A 19 26.86 15.34 21.08
C LYS A 19 25.96 14.60 22.07
N GLU A 20 26.04 14.94 23.36
CA GLU A 20 25.01 14.57 24.35
C GLU A 20 23.68 15.20 23.94
N PHE A 21 22.74 14.36 23.52
CA PHE A 21 21.44 14.81 23.02
C PHE A 21 20.44 14.98 24.16
N ALA A 22 19.62 16.04 24.09
CA ALA A 22 18.51 16.20 25.00
C ALA A 22 17.47 15.09 24.75
N VAL A 23 17.15 14.31 25.78
CA VAL A 23 16.14 13.22 25.74
C VAL A 23 14.80 13.68 25.13
N HIS A 24 14.48 14.96 25.30
CA HIS A 24 13.26 15.57 24.77
C HIS A 24 13.21 15.63 23.23
N ASP A 25 14.35 15.85 22.57
CA ASP A 25 14.43 15.90 21.10
C ASP A 25 14.30 14.52 20.48
N LEU A 26 14.92 13.51 21.10
CA LEU A 26 14.77 12.10 20.71
C LEU A 26 13.29 11.65 20.80
N THR A 27 12.62 12.04 21.89
CA THR A 27 11.21 11.69 22.13
C THR A 27 10.28 12.33 21.09
N ALA A 28 10.55 13.59 20.70
CA ALA A 28 9.79 14.26 19.64
C ALA A 28 10.01 13.59 18.28
N ALA A 29 11.25 13.22 17.96
CA ALA A 29 11.60 12.55 16.71
C ALA A 29 11.01 11.13 16.60
N LEU A 30 10.95 10.39 17.72
CA LEU A 30 10.28 9.10 17.79
C LEU A 30 8.77 9.21 17.52
N ARG A 31 8.11 10.24 18.05
CA ARG A 31 6.69 10.50 17.81
C ARG A 31 6.41 10.86 16.35
N GLU A 32 7.29 11.66 15.74
CA GLU A 32 7.23 12.00 14.31
C GLU A 32 7.38 10.76 13.43
N LEU A 33 8.35 9.90 13.74
CA LEU A 33 8.55 8.62 13.06
C LEU A 33 7.32 7.70 13.20
N ALA A 34 6.74 7.59 14.39
CA ALA A 34 5.55 6.77 14.64
C ALA A 34 4.33 7.26 13.84
N SER A 35 4.12 8.58 13.75
CA SER A 35 3.06 9.17 12.91
C SER A 35 3.26 8.86 11.43
N HIS A 36 4.49 8.97 10.94
CA HIS A 36 4.79 8.63 9.55
C HIS A 36 4.60 7.14 9.26
N LEU A 37 5.01 6.25 10.17
CA LEU A 37 4.77 4.81 10.07
C LEU A 37 3.28 4.48 10.11
N ALA A 38 2.48 5.14 10.94
CA ALA A 38 1.04 4.94 11.00
C ALA A 38 0.34 5.40 9.71
N ASN A 39 0.83 6.46 9.07
CA ASN A 39 0.32 6.94 7.77
C ASN A 39 0.79 6.07 6.59
N VAL A 40 1.95 5.41 6.71
CA VAL A 40 2.47 4.47 5.69
C VAL A 40 1.88 3.07 5.85
N ALA A 41 1.49 2.70 7.07
CA ALA A 41 0.71 1.51 7.32
C ALA A 41 -0.63 1.68 6.59
N ILE A 42 -0.72 1.04 5.42
CA ILE A 42 -1.88 0.99 4.54
C ILE A 42 -3.13 0.74 5.40
N ASP A 43 -4.11 1.64 5.31
CA ASP A 43 -5.32 1.54 6.11
C ASP A 43 -6.17 0.35 5.66
N GLU A 44 -7.01 -0.18 6.56
CA GLU A 44 -7.94 -1.27 6.24
C GLU A 44 -8.87 -0.89 5.07
N GLN A 45 -9.19 0.40 4.97
CA GLN A 45 -9.95 0.99 3.87
C GLN A 45 -9.22 0.86 2.51
N ASP A 46 -7.91 1.11 2.46
CA ASP A 46 -7.12 0.98 1.24
C ASP A 46 -7.06 -0.48 0.78
N TYR A 47 -7.02 -1.42 1.73
CA TYR A 47 -7.07 -2.84 1.44
C TYR A 47 -8.44 -3.27 0.87
N ALA A 48 -9.54 -2.72 1.42
CA ALA A 48 -10.88 -2.96 0.91
C ALA A 48 -11.07 -2.45 -0.52
N VAL A 49 -10.49 -1.28 -0.84
CA VAL A 49 -10.49 -0.71 -2.20
C VAL A 49 -9.71 -1.63 -3.15
N LEU A 50 -8.51 -2.06 -2.78
CA LEU A 50 -7.70 -2.98 -3.59
C LEU A 50 -8.42 -4.31 -3.85
N LEU A 51 -9.02 -4.91 -2.80
CA LEU A 51 -9.79 -6.15 -2.90
C LEU A 51 -10.99 -6.01 -3.85
N ARG A 52 -11.68 -4.86 -3.83
CA ARG A 52 -12.81 -4.59 -4.73
C ARG A 52 -12.37 -4.53 -6.19
N TYR A 53 -11.27 -3.84 -6.49
CA TYR A 53 -10.72 -3.78 -7.85
C TYR A 53 -10.21 -5.14 -8.32
N PHE A 54 -9.54 -5.87 -7.45
CA PHE A 54 -9.09 -7.24 -7.75
C PHE A 54 -10.26 -8.17 -8.07
N SER A 55 -11.32 -8.13 -7.25
CA SER A 55 -12.54 -8.91 -7.46
C SER A 55 -13.23 -8.55 -8.77
N PHE A 56 -13.28 -7.26 -9.12
CA PHE A 56 -13.84 -6.79 -10.38
C PHE A 56 -13.06 -7.32 -11.60
N GLY A 57 -11.72 -7.27 -11.56
CA GLY A 57 -10.87 -7.83 -12.61
C GLY A 57 -11.07 -9.34 -12.79
N LEU A 58 -11.15 -10.07 -11.67
CA LEU A 58 -11.45 -11.51 -11.67
C LEU A 58 -12.83 -11.81 -12.26
N ASN A 59 -13.84 -11.02 -11.93
CA ASN A 59 -15.19 -11.20 -12.46
C ASN A 59 -15.25 -10.92 -13.96
N ARG A 60 -14.53 -9.90 -14.44
CA ARG A 60 -14.37 -9.62 -15.88
C ARG A 60 -13.73 -10.79 -16.62
N LEU A 61 -12.66 -11.36 -16.06
CA LEU A 61 -11.98 -12.54 -16.63
C LEU A 61 -12.91 -13.77 -16.67
N LYS A 62 -13.66 -14.03 -15.59
CA LYS A 62 -14.68 -15.09 -15.58
C LYS A 62 -15.76 -14.85 -16.64
N SER A 63 -16.23 -13.61 -16.78
CA SER A 63 -17.20 -13.25 -17.81
C SER A 63 -16.67 -13.51 -19.22
N TYR A 64 -15.41 -13.17 -19.50
CA TYR A 64 -14.78 -13.47 -20.79
C TYR A 64 -14.67 -14.97 -21.05
N ARG A 65 -14.33 -15.77 -20.04
CA ARG A 65 -14.33 -17.24 -20.16
C ARG A 65 -15.72 -17.78 -20.51
N VAL A 66 -16.76 -17.31 -19.82
CA VAL A 66 -18.15 -17.70 -20.08
C VAL A 66 -18.58 -17.27 -21.48
N GLN A 67 -18.21 -16.08 -21.93
CA GLN A 67 -18.50 -15.62 -23.29
C GLN A 67 -17.79 -16.44 -24.37
N PHE A 68 -16.55 -16.90 -24.13
CA PHE A 68 -15.86 -17.83 -25.01
C PHE A 68 -16.56 -19.20 -25.05
N GLU A 69 -16.89 -19.77 -23.89
CA GLU A 69 -17.59 -21.05 -23.78
C GLU A 69 -19.00 -21.01 -24.42
N GLN A 70 -19.71 -19.88 -24.32
CA GLN A 70 -21.01 -19.68 -24.98
C GLN A 70 -20.88 -19.35 -26.46
N GLY A 71 -19.85 -18.61 -26.87
CA GLY A 71 -19.56 -18.27 -28.27
C GLY A 71 -19.26 -19.50 -29.11
N GLU A 72 -18.47 -20.45 -28.59
CA GLU A 72 -18.27 -21.75 -29.25
C GLU A 72 -19.58 -22.53 -29.40
N LYS A 73 -20.41 -22.59 -28.35
CA LYS A 73 -21.72 -23.27 -28.42
C LYS A 73 -22.67 -22.60 -29.41
N CYS A 74 -22.64 -21.28 -29.56
CA CYS A 74 -23.49 -20.54 -30.48
C CYS A 74 -23.06 -20.76 -31.95
N LEU A 75 -21.75 -20.82 -32.22
CA LEU A 75 -21.22 -21.16 -33.55
C LEU A 75 -21.56 -22.59 -33.98
N VAL A 76 -21.69 -23.54 -33.05
CA VAL A 76 -22.06 -24.92 -33.33
C VAL A 76 -23.57 -25.10 -33.61
N ILE A 77 -24.42 -24.16 -33.18
CA ILE A 77 -25.90 -24.23 -33.37
C ILE A 77 -26.35 -23.57 -34.68
N ALA A 78 -25.46 -22.86 -35.38
CA ALA A 78 -25.75 -22.32 -36.71
C ALA A 78 -25.61 -23.41 -37.79
N TYR A 79 -26.63 -24.27 -37.93
CA TYR A 79 -26.84 -25.17 -39.07
C TYR A 79 -28.13 -24.79 -39.82
#